data_AF-A0A453SEN0-F1
#
_entry.id   AF-A0A453SEN0-F1
#
_cell.length_a   1.000
_cell.length_b   1.000
_cell.length_c   1.000
_cell.angle_alpha   90.00
_cell.angle_beta   90.00
_cell.angle_gamma   90.00
#
_symmetry.space_group_name_H-M   'P 1'
#
loop_
_entity.id
_entity.type
_entity.pdbx_description
1 polymer ?
#
loop_
_entity_poly.entity_id
_entity_poly.type
_entity_poly.pdbx_seq_one_letter_code
_entity_poly.pdbx_strand_id
1 'polypeptide(L)'
;ARDAFYACVEKHADKKPTEIATMGLLFPADCKKSRAQYVSSCRPSWVRHFDRQHCAKKRVQRLLDGDDDGRGPMSLPQPYTFKQ
;
A
#
# COMPACT_ATOMS: atom_id res chain seq x y z
N ALA A 1 6.00 -17.19 9.58
CA ALA A 1 7.01 -16.32 8.92
C ALA A 1 6.37 -15.16 8.15
N ARG A 2 5.45 -15.41 7.20
CA ARG A 2 4.73 -14.37 6.43
C ARG A 2 4.03 -13.33 7.32
N ASP A 3 3.16 -13.79 8.21
CA ASP A 3 2.32 -12.89 9.02
C ASP A 3 3.15 -12.05 9.99
N ALA A 4 4.25 -12.60 10.50
CA ALA A 4 5.21 -11.87 11.33
C ALA A 4 5.91 -10.74 10.56
N PHE A 5 6.20 -10.94 9.27
CA PHE A 5 6.74 -9.87 8.41
C PHE A 5 5.70 -8.76 8.22
N TYR A 6 4.48 -9.06 7.77
CA TYR A 6 3.48 -8.02 7.53
C TYR A 6 3.02 -7.32 8.81
N ALA A 7 2.92 -8.04 9.94
CA ALA A 7 2.66 -7.42 11.24
C ALA A 7 3.76 -6.42 11.66
N CYS A 8 5.02 -6.71 11.35
CA CYS A 8 6.12 -5.77 11.56
C CYS A 8 6.00 -4.54 10.64
N VAL A 9 5.64 -4.76 9.37
CA VAL A 9 5.43 -3.69 8.38
C VAL A 9 4.27 -2.77 8.77
N GLU A 10 3.19 -3.32 9.32
CA GLU A 10 2.04 -2.54 9.80
C GLU A 10 2.38 -1.74 11.07
N LYS A 11 3.07 -2.36 12.03
CA LYS A 11 3.53 -1.68 13.27
C LYS A 11 4.51 -0.53 13.05
N HIS A 12 5.20 -0.53 11.91
CA HIS A 12 6.18 0.48 11.56
C HIS A 12 5.80 1.22 10.28
N ALA A 13 4.50 1.24 9.92
CA ALA A 13 4.01 1.97 8.76
C ALA A 13 4.23 3.49 8.87
N ASP A 14 4.28 4.02 10.10
CA ASP A 14 4.52 5.44 10.40
C ASP A 14 6.00 5.84 10.28
N LYS A 15 6.92 4.87 10.26
CA LYS A 15 8.35 5.12 10.10
C LYS A 15 8.71 5.20 8.62
N LYS A 16 9.63 6.10 8.27
CA LYS A 16 10.13 6.26 6.89
C LYS A 16 10.59 4.91 6.34
N PRO A 17 9.97 4.42 5.25
CA PRO A 17 10.39 3.16 4.66
C PRO A 17 11.82 3.27 4.15
N THR A 18 12.66 2.35 4.57
CA THR A 18 14.11 2.39 4.32
C THR A 18 14.52 1.36 3.26
N GLU A 19 13.65 0.39 2.98
CA GLU A 19 13.97 -0.77 2.15
C GLU A 19 12.83 -1.08 1.17
N ILE A 20 13.19 -1.56 -0.01
CA ILE A 20 12.26 -1.93 -1.10
C ILE A 20 12.26 -3.45 -1.24
N ALA A 21 11.10 -4.08 -1.01
CA ALA A 21 10.85 -5.49 -1.26
C ALA A 21 10.40 -5.72 -2.72
N THR A 22 10.08 -6.97 -3.04
CA THR A 22 9.56 -7.37 -4.35
C THR A 22 8.27 -6.60 -4.67
N MET A 23 8.08 -6.24 -5.94
CA MET A 23 6.93 -5.45 -6.41
C MET A 23 6.79 -4.05 -5.78
N GLY A 24 7.89 -3.45 -5.32
CA GLY A 24 7.88 -2.07 -4.79
C GLY A 24 7.25 -1.93 -3.42
N LEU A 25 7.11 -3.03 -2.66
CA LEU A 25 6.63 -2.98 -1.29
C LEU A 25 7.68 -2.29 -0.41
N LEU A 26 7.33 -1.14 0.14
CA LEU A 26 8.19 -0.38 1.04
C LEU A 26 8.06 -0.90 2.47
N PHE A 27 9.17 -1.21 3.12
CA PHE A 27 9.20 -1.68 4.51
C PHE A 27 10.37 -1.09 5.32
N PRO A 28 10.29 -1.06 6.66
CA PRO A 28 11.35 -0.53 7.50
C PRO A 28 12.49 -1.53 7.71
N ALA A 29 13.71 -1.04 7.90
CA ALA A 29 14.90 -1.88 8.10
C ALA A 29 14.79 -2.84 9.30
N ASP A 30 13.99 -2.50 10.32
CA ASP A 30 13.69 -3.37 11.47
C ASP A 30 13.07 -4.72 11.03
N CYS A 31 12.27 -4.72 9.96
CA CYS A 31 11.59 -5.92 9.44
C CYS A 31 12.45 -6.72 8.45
N LYS A 32 13.72 -6.35 8.23
CA LYS A 32 14.62 -7.06 7.30
C LYS A 32 14.91 -8.49 7.75
N LYS A 33 15.00 -8.73 9.06
CA LYS A 33 15.19 -10.08 9.63
C LYS A 33 13.99 -11.00 9.37
N SER A 34 12.77 -10.50 9.60
CA SER A 34 11.54 -11.24 9.32
C SER A 34 11.33 -11.43 7.82
N ARG A 35 11.79 -10.49 6.99
CA ARG A 35 11.81 -10.63 5.53
C ARG A 35 12.70 -11.78 5.06
N ALA A 36 13.92 -11.88 5.59
CA ALA A 36 14.83 -12.96 5.23
C ALA A 36 14.25 -14.34 5.58
N GLN A 37 13.65 -14.49 6.77
CA GLN A 37 12.95 -15.71 7.16
C GLN A 37 11.72 -16.01 6.29
N TYR A 38 10.98 -14.97 5.88
CA TYR A 38 9.84 -15.14 4.99
C TYR A 38 10.27 -15.65 3.61
N VAL A 39 11.32 -15.07 3.03
CA VAL A 39 11.85 -15.49 1.73
C VAL A 39 12.47 -16.89 1.79
N SER A 40 13.11 -17.27 2.90
CA SER A 40 13.67 -18.61 3.06
C SER A 40 12.59 -19.68 3.30
N SER A 41 11.52 -19.34 4.01
CA SER A 41 10.46 -20.28 4.37
C SER A 41 9.39 -20.43 3.29
N CYS A 42 9.32 -19.52 2.31
CA CYS A 42 8.23 -19.47 1.34
C CYS A 42 8.75 -19.54 -0.09
N ARG A 43 7.98 -20.16 -0.98
CA ARG A 43 8.31 -20.20 -2.41
C ARG A 43 8.35 -18.78 -2.99
N PRO A 44 9.32 -18.44 -3.87
CA PRO A 44 9.43 -17.11 -4.46
C PRO A 44 8.16 -16.63 -5.17
N SER A 45 7.40 -17.55 -5.79
CA SER A 45 6.12 -17.25 -6.44
C SER A 45 5.06 -16.75 -5.43
N TRP A 46 5.02 -17.36 -4.25
CA TRP A 46 4.14 -16.94 -3.16
C TRP A 46 4.58 -15.60 -2.56
N VAL A 47 5.89 -15.39 -2.38
CA VAL A 47 6.44 -14.10 -1.93
C VAL A 47 5.97 -12.96 -2.82
N ARG A 48 6.11 -13.14 -4.14
CA ARG A 48 5.67 -12.15 -5.14
C ARG A 48 4.15 -11.96 -5.14
N HIS A 49 3.37 -13.03 -4.96
CA HIS A 49 1.91 -12.96 -4.90
C HIS A 49 1.44 -12.15 -3.68
N PHE A 50 1.94 -12.47 -2.49
CA PHE A 50 1.55 -11.78 -1.26
C PHE A 50 2.04 -10.32 -1.21
N ASP A 51 3.26 -10.04 -1.69
CA ASP A 51 3.75 -8.66 -1.77
C ASP A 51 2.87 -7.81 -2.70
N ARG A 52 2.43 -8.37 -3.84
CA ARG A 52 1.46 -7.72 -4.74
C ARG A 52 0.13 -7.49 -4.03
N GLN A 53 -0.38 -8.50 -3.31
CA GLN A 53 -1.65 -8.42 -2.59
C GLN A 53 -1.60 -7.34 -1.50
N HIS A 54 -0.52 -7.28 -0.72
CA HIS A 54 -0.37 -6.31 0.37
C HIS A 54 -0.17 -4.88 -0.18
N CYS A 55 0.58 -4.71 -1.26
CA CYS A 55 0.71 -3.42 -1.95
C CYS A 55 -0.64 -2.95 -2.51
N ALA A 56 -1.41 -3.83 -3.15
CA ALA A 56 -2.76 -3.52 -3.61
C ALA A 56 -3.69 -3.16 -2.45
N LYS A 57 -3.66 -3.92 -1.35
CA LYS A 57 -4.48 -3.66 -0.15
C LYS A 57 -4.12 -2.34 0.52
N LYS A 58 -2.84 -1.99 0.67
CA LYS A 58 -2.43 -0.66 1.19
C LYS A 58 -2.80 0.49 0.26
N ARG A 59 -2.81 0.28 -1.06
CA ARG A 59 -3.31 1.27 -2.03
C ARG A 59 -4.82 1.47 -1.87
N VAL A 60 -5.58 0.38 -1.70
CA VAL A 60 -7.03 0.45 -1.43
C VAL A 60 -7.31 1.07 -0.07
N GLN A 61 -6.55 0.73 0.97
CA GLN A 61 -6.73 1.35 2.29
C GLN A 61 -6.44 2.85 2.25
N ARG A 62 -5.37 3.31 1.59
CA ARG A 62 -5.12 4.76 1.38
C ARG A 62 -6.20 5.43 0.53
N LEU A 63 -6.86 4.70 -0.36
CA LEU A 63 -7.98 5.25 -1.15
C LEU A 63 -9.22 5.42 -0.27
N LEU A 64 -9.50 4.47 0.62
CA LEU A 64 -10.63 4.52 1.55
C LEU A 64 -10.38 5.46 2.75
N ASP A 65 -9.12 5.73 3.08
CA ASP A 65 -8.68 6.72 4.08
C ASP A 65 -8.62 8.15 3.49
N GLY A 66 -8.86 8.29 2.18
CA GLY A 66 -8.89 9.57 1.45
C GLY A 66 -10.29 10.16 1.28
N ASP A 67 -11.26 9.77 2.11
CA ASP A 67 -12.64 10.26 2.10
C ASP A 67 -12.94 11.26 3.25
N ASP A 68 -11.91 11.91 3.81
CA ASP A 68 -12.09 13.07 4.72
C ASP A 68 -10.92 14.06 4.58
N ASP A 69 -10.88 14.80 3.47
CA ASP A 69 -10.54 16.24 3.43
C ASP A 69 -10.58 16.73 1.95
N GLY A 70 -11.53 17.59 1.61
CA GLY A 70 -11.38 18.47 0.45
C GLY A 70 -11.96 18.05 -0.91
N ARG A 71 -13.02 17.22 -1.00
CA ARG A 71 -13.88 17.26 -2.20
C ARG A 71 -14.72 18.53 -2.16
N GLY A 72 -14.13 19.63 -2.62
CA GLY A 72 -14.90 20.81 -3.04
C GLY A 72 -16.04 20.38 -3.98
N PRO A 73 -17.17 21.10 -3.98
CA PRO A 73 -18.39 20.67 -4.66
C PRO A 73 -18.07 20.38 -6.12
N MET A 74 -18.39 19.15 -6.56
CA MET A 74 -18.28 18.72 -7.94
C MET A 74 -19.16 19.67 -8.76
N SER A 75 -18.55 20.73 -9.28
CA SER A 75 -19.23 21.71 -10.12
C SER A 75 -19.46 21.02 -11.45
N LEU A 76 -20.64 20.43 -11.56
CA LEU A 76 -21.19 19.94 -12.82
C LEU A 76 -21.04 21.10 -13.83
N PRO A 77 -20.42 20.89 -15.01
CA PRO A 77 -20.32 21.96 -15.99
C PRO A 77 -21.75 22.42 -16.32
N GLN A 78 -22.06 23.69 -16.01
CA GLN A 78 -23.36 24.24 -16.34
C GLN A 78 -23.56 24.16 -17.86
N PRO A 79 -24.70 23.64 -18.34
CA PRO A 79 -24.98 23.65 -19.76
C PRO A 79 -25.08 25.10 -20.21
N TYR A 80 -24.14 25.54 -21.05
CA TYR A 80 -24.20 26.87 -21.63
C TYR A 80 -25.48 26.95 -22.47
N THR A 81 -26.42 27.82 -22.09
CA THR A 81 -27.55 28.15 -22.94
C THR A 81 -27.04 29.12 -24.00
N PHE A 82 -26.80 28.62 -25.20
CA PHE A 82 -26.63 29.44 -26.39
C PHE A 82 -27.97 30.15 -26.66
N LYS A 83 -28.06 31.45 -26.37
CA LYS A 83 -29.16 32.30 -26.82
C LYS A 83 -28.78 32.92 -28.17
N GLN A 84 -29.62 32.67 -29.17
CA GLN A 84 -29.63 33.35 -30.48
C GLN A 84 -29.94 34.84 -30.34
#